data_AF-A0A7J8RZ40-F1
#
_entry.id   AF-A0A7J8RZ40-F1
#
_cell.length_a   1.000
_cell.length_b   1.000
_cell.length_c   1.000
_cell.angle_alpha   90.00
_cell.angle_beta   90.00
_cell.angle_gamma   90.00
#
_symmetry.space_group_name_H-M   'P 1'
#
loop_
_entity.id
_entity.type
_entity.pdbx_description
1 polymer ?
#
loop_
_entity_poly.entity_id
_entity_poly.type
_entity_poly.pdbx_seq_one_letter_code
_entity_poly.pdbx_strand_id
1 'polypeptide(L)'
;MVMACSVPPTNKGFLWLAYKGKLLTNDERVSWHMASDSRCEFCGEVETVSHVLCGCLEALAIWVRLVKRDELDEFLRMELQQWFVLNLSDASNFSNEVTDWDTRFAIICWCLWGRRIRDFFTSSLWK
;
A
#
# COMPACT_ATOMS: atom_id res chain seq x y z
N MET A 1 -15.44 -5.19 -6.81
CA MET A 1 -14.32 -4.39 -7.32
C MET A 1 -12.98 -5.09 -7.07
N VAL A 2 -12.45 -5.17 -5.84
CA VAL A 2 -11.18 -5.88 -5.55
C VAL A 2 -11.18 -7.35 -6.01
N MET A 3 -12.29 -8.07 -5.85
CA MET A 3 -12.38 -9.47 -6.29
C MET A 3 -12.51 -9.65 -7.82
N ALA A 4 -12.78 -8.57 -8.55
CA ALA A 4 -13.04 -8.58 -10.00
C ALA A 4 -11.84 -8.17 -10.86
N CYS A 5 -10.77 -7.64 -10.27
CA CYS A 5 -9.54 -7.31 -11.01
C CYS A 5 -8.77 -8.58 -11.44
N SER A 6 -7.96 -8.45 -12.50
CA SER A 6 -7.20 -9.54 -13.13
C SER A 6 -6.00 -10.02 -12.30
N VAL A 7 -5.88 -9.53 -11.07
CA VAL A 7 -4.79 -9.81 -10.15
C VAL A 7 -4.81 -11.27 -9.69
N PRO A 8 -3.63 -11.92 -9.52
CA PRO A 8 -3.54 -13.30 -9.04
C PRO A 8 -4.35 -13.55 -7.75
N PRO A 9 -4.95 -14.73 -7.57
CA PRO A 9 -5.82 -15.03 -6.42
C PRO A 9 -5.18 -14.78 -5.05
N THR A 10 -3.87 -15.05 -4.93
CA THR A 10 -3.08 -14.81 -3.71
C THR A 10 -3.10 -13.35 -3.26
N ASN A 11 -3.22 -12.42 -4.20
CA ASN A 11 -3.18 -10.99 -3.92
C ASN A 11 -4.57 -10.42 -3.65
N LYS A 12 -5.66 -11.14 -3.96
CA LYS A 12 -7.04 -10.65 -3.72
C LYS A 12 -7.36 -10.51 -2.23
N GLY A 13 -6.91 -11.47 -1.41
CA GLY A 13 -7.06 -11.39 0.05
C GLY A 13 -6.28 -10.21 0.64
N PHE A 14 -5.04 -10.02 0.19
CA PHE A 14 -4.23 -8.87 0.54
C PHE A 14 -4.91 -7.56 0.16
N LEU A 15 -5.34 -7.40 -1.10
CA LEU A 15 -5.97 -6.18 -1.57
C LEU A 15 -7.25 -5.87 -0.80
N TRP A 16 -8.02 -6.89 -0.40
CA TRP A 16 -9.21 -6.70 0.42
C TRP A 16 -8.87 -6.16 1.82
N LEU A 17 -7.87 -6.74 2.50
CA LEU A 17 -7.40 -6.23 3.79
C LEU A 17 -6.84 -4.80 3.65
N ALA A 18 -6.08 -4.54 2.58
CA ALA A 18 -5.54 -3.22 2.28
C ALA A 18 -6.64 -2.18 2.06
N TYR A 19 -7.64 -2.51 1.24
CA TYR A 19 -8.82 -1.66 1.02
C TYR A 19 -9.58 -1.37 2.31
N LYS A 20 -9.65 -2.33 3.24
CA LYS A 20 -10.29 -2.15 4.54
C LYS A 20 -9.43 -1.41 5.56
N GLY A 21 -8.19 -1.06 5.23
CA GLY A 21 -7.26 -0.46 6.18
C GLY A 21 -6.83 -1.42 7.29
N LYS A 22 -6.82 -2.73 7.01
CA LYS A 22 -6.57 -3.82 7.96
C LYS A 22 -5.34 -4.67 7.64
N LEU A 23 -4.32 -4.05 7.04
CA LEU A 23 -3.01 -4.69 6.95
C LEU A 23 -2.28 -4.60 8.29
N LEU A 24 -1.39 -5.56 8.53
CA LEU A 24 -0.48 -5.51 9.67
C LEU A 24 0.53 -4.38 9.46
N THR A 25 0.27 -3.22 10.06
CA THR A 25 1.17 -2.07 10.13
C THR A 25 1.53 -1.79 11.59
N ASN A 26 2.50 -0.92 11.88
CA ASN A 26 2.80 -0.60 13.29
C ASN A 26 1.62 0.02 14.04
N ASP A 27 0.79 0.84 13.38
CA ASP A 27 -0.45 1.37 13.98
C ASP A 27 -1.43 0.25 14.38
N GLU A 28 -1.70 -0.72 13.48
CA GLU A 28 -2.56 -1.86 13.81
C GLU A 28 -1.91 -2.77 14.87
N ARG A 29 -0.58 -2.96 14.85
CA ARG A 29 0.16 -3.71 15.88
C ARG A 29 0.02 -3.08 17.27
N VAL A 30 0.11 -1.76 17.37
CA VAL A 30 -0.14 -1.05 18.65
C VAL A 30 -1.58 -1.26 19.10
N SER A 31 -2.55 -1.17 18.18
CA SER A 31 -3.97 -1.40 18.50
C SER A 31 -4.25 -2.81 19.06
N TRP A 32 -3.44 -3.80 18.66
CA TRP A 32 -3.50 -5.18 19.14
C TRP A 32 -2.52 -5.48 20.28
N HIS A 33 -1.86 -4.47 20.84
CA HIS A 33 -0.86 -4.60 21.90
C HIS A 33 0.34 -5.50 21.53
N MET A 34 0.68 -5.58 20.23
CA MET A 34 1.83 -6.33 19.68
C MET A 34 3.08 -5.46 19.48
N ALA A 35 2.95 -4.14 19.65
CA ALA A 35 4.02 -3.17 19.57
C ALA A 35 3.74 -2.02 20.54
N SER A 36 4.78 -1.28 20.93
CA SER A 36 4.68 -0.10 21.79
C SER A 36 4.81 1.22 21.03
N ASP A 37 5.17 1.18 19.74
CA ASP A 37 5.39 2.35 18.90
C ASP A 37 4.73 2.13 17.54
N SER A 38 3.91 3.09 17.10
CA SER A 38 3.19 3.06 15.82
C SER A 38 3.98 3.73 14.69
N ARG A 39 5.14 4.31 14.98
CA ARG A 39 5.92 5.06 14.00
C ARG A 39 6.58 4.16 12.96
N CYS A 40 6.68 4.70 11.76
CA CYS A 40 7.37 4.09 10.63
C CYS A 40 8.88 4.25 10.78
N GLU A 41 9.64 3.17 10.63
CA GLU A 41 11.10 3.20 10.76
C GLU A 41 11.79 4.05 9.68
N PHE A 42 11.14 4.25 8.53
CA PHE A 42 11.73 4.96 7.39
C PHE A 42 11.60 6.47 7.48
N CYS A 43 10.61 6.99 8.22
CA CYS A 43 10.32 8.42 8.23
C CYS A 43 9.78 8.97 9.56
N GLY A 44 9.45 8.13 10.54
CA GLY A 44 9.01 8.54 11.87
C GLY A 44 7.52 8.87 12.02
N GLU A 45 6.76 8.95 10.91
CA GLU A 45 5.31 9.19 10.93
C GLU A 45 4.52 7.95 11.37
N VAL A 46 3.26 8.12 11.77
CA VAL A 46 2.39 6.99 12.14
C VAL A 46 2.18 6.06 10.94
N GLU A 47 2.54 4.79 11.10
CA GLU A 47 2.50 3.78 10.05
C GLU A 47 1.09 3.18 9.90
N THR A 48 0.20 3.92 9.25
CA THR A 48 -1.11 3.42 8.81
C THR A 48 -1.01 2.71 7.46
N VAL A 49 -2.09 2.06 7.00
CA VAL A 49 -2.14 1.45 5.66
C VAL A 49 -1.91 2.49 4.56
N SER A 50 -2.56 3.65 4.63
CA SER A 50 -2.35 4.74 3.67
C SER A 50 -0.91 5.24 3.68
N HIS A 51 -0.29 5.30 4.86
CA HIS A 51 1.12 5.64 4.98
C HIS A 51 1.99 4.59 4.26
N VAL A 52 1.85 3.31 4.59
CA VAL A 52 2.68 2.23 4.01
C VAL A 52 2.58 2.17 2.49
N LEU A 53 1.36 2.29 1.95
CA LEU A 53 1.11 2.08 0.53
C LEU A 53 1.30 3.34 -0.32
N CYS A 54 1.10 4.52 0.24
CA CYS A 54 1.05 5.77 -0.51
C CYS A 54 1.94 6.87 0.08
N GLY A 55 1.78 7.19 1.37
CA GLY A 55 2.38 8.38 2.00
C GLY A 55 3.83 8.25 2.50
N CYS A 56 4.39 7.05 2.58
CA CYS A 56 5.74 6.82 3.07
C CYS A 56 6.79 7.29 2.05
N LEU A 57 7.97 7.73 2.52
CA LEU A 57 9.09 8.12 1.65
C LEU A 57 9.46 7.04 0.63
N GLU A 58 9.39 5.76 1.02
CA GLU A 58 9.66 4.65 0.09
C GLU A 58 8.57 4.48 -0.97
N ALA A 59 7.30 4.65 -0.58
CA ALA A 59 6.17 4.60 -1.51
C ALA A 59 6.26 5.76 -2.51
N LEU A 60 6.53 6.97 -2.01
CA LEU A 60 6.70 8.18 -2.82
C LEU A 60 7.78 8.01 -3.89
N ALA A 61 8.92 7.40 -3.54
CA ALA A 61 10.02 7.14 -4.49
C ALA A 61 9.61 6.26 -5.69
N ILE A 62 8.54 5.47 -5.55
CA ILE A 62 7.94 4.69 -6.64
C ILE A 62 6.90 5.54 -7.37
N TRP A 63 5.96 6.14 -6.65
CA TRP A 63 4.82 6.85 -7.25
C TRP A 63 5.22 8.04 -8.10
N VAL A 64 6.28 8.79 -7.73
CA VAL A 64 6.80 9.92 -8.53
C VAL A 64 7.26 9.52 -9.95
N ARG A 65 7.52 8.24 -10.20
CA ARG A 65 7.95 7.72 -11.51
C ARG A 65 6.78 7.19 -12.34
N LEU A 66 5.71 6.75 -11.67
CA LEU A 66 4.61 6.01 -12.29
C LEU A 66 3.35 6.86 -12.49
N VAL A 67 3.18 7.88 -11.65
CA VAL A 67 2.06 8.81 -11.69
C VAL A 67 2.47 10.06 -12.46
N LYS A 68 1.54 10.63 -13.24
CA LYS A 68 1.72 11.90 -13.93
C LYS A 68 2.02 12.99 -12.91
N ARG A 69 2.98 13.84 -13.22
CA ARG A 69 3.48 14.86 -12.28
C ARG A 69 2.36 15.79 -11.77
N ASP A 70 1.47 16.20 -12.66
CA ASP A 70 0.40 17.15 -12.35
C ASP A 70 -0.71 16.53 -11.48
N GLU A 71 -0.82 15.20 -11.50
CA GLU A 71 -1.83 14.44 -10.78
C GLU A 71 -1.30 13.84 -9.47
N LEU A 72 0.00 13.98 -9.19
CA LEU A 72 0.66 13.35 -8.06
C LEU A 72 0.14 13.87 -6.70
N ASP A 73 -0.13 15.18 -6.58
CA ASP A 73 -0.62 15.75 -5.32
C ASP A 73 -2.01 15.19 -4.97
N GLU A 74 -2.91 15.12 -5.95
CA GLU A 74 -4.23 14.51 -5.77
C GLU A 74 -4.11 13.02 -5.45
N PHE A 75 -3.26 12.29 -6.18
CA PHE A 75 -3.00 10.88 -5.95
C PHE A 75 -2.55 10.59 -4.51
N LEU A 76 -1.68 11.43 -3.94
CA LEU A 76 -1.12 11.24 -2.61
C LEU A 76 -2.07 11.66 -1.47
N ARG A 77 -3.00 12.57 -1.73
CA ARG A 77 -3.96 13.09 -0.72
C ARG A 77 -5.29 12.35 -0.69
N MET A 78 -5.48 11.43 -1.63
CA MET A 78 -6.72 10.69 -1.77
C MET A 78 -7.02 9.81 -0.55
N GLU A 79 -8.30 9.70 -0.20
CA GLU A 79 -8.74 8.75 0.82
C GLU A 79 -8.48 7.31 0.36
N LEU A 80 -8.11 6.43 1.29
CA LEU A 80 -7.61 5.08 1.00
C LEU A 80 -8.55 4.26 0.11
N GLN A 81 -9.84 4.24 0.42
CA GLN A 81 -10.82 3.44 -0.31
C GLN A 81 -11.01 4.00 -1.71
N GLN A 82 -11.12 5.33 -1.84
CA GLN A 82 -11.17 6.00 -3.14
C GLN A 82 -9.91 5.71 -3.97
N TRP A 83 -8.74 5.74 -3.34
CA TRP A 83 -7.46 5.46 -3.97
C TRP A 83 -7.40 4.04 -4.54
N PHE A 84 -7.88 3.05 -3.80
CA PHE A 84 -8.02 1.68 -4.30
C PHE A 84 -9.05 1.55 -5.43
N VAL A 85 -10.18 2.27 -5.34
CA VAL A 85 -11.23 2.23 -6.38
C VAL A 85 -10.68 2.69 -7.72
N LEU A 86 -10.03 3.85 -7.75
CA LEU A 86 -9.49 4.41 -8.98
C LEU A 86 -8.38 3.53 -9.54
N ASN A 87 -7.41 3.14 -8.71
CA ASN A 87 -6.26 2.37 -9.18
C ASN A 87 -6.59 0.93 -9.64
N LEU A 88 -7.69 0.34 -9.17
CA LEU A 88 -8.13 -0.99 -9.59
C LEU A 88 -9.23 -1.00 -10.65
N SER A 89 -9.74 0.18 -11.05
CA SER A 89 -10.83 0.29 -12.03
C SER A 89 -10.42 1.07 -13.27
N ASP A 90 -10.00 2.33 -13.12
CA ASP A 90 -9.55 3.18 -14.22
C ASP A 90 -8.56 4.24 -13.70
N ALA A 91 -7.28 3.98 -13.95
CA ALA A 91 -6.19 4.87 -13.56
C ALA A 91 -5.67 5.70 -14.74
N SER A 92 -6.39 5.77 -15.86
CA SER A 92 -5.94 6.46 -17.08
C SER A 92 -5.62 7.96 -16.83
N ASN A 93 -6.31 8.57 -15.88
CA ASN A 93 -6.06 9.95 -15.47
C ASN A 93 -4.71 10.11 -14.77
N PHE A 94 -4.29 9.15 -13.94
CA PHE A 94 -3.11 9.26 -13.08
C PHE A 94 -1.86 8.59 -13.64
N SER A 95 -1.99 7.48 -14.37
CA SER A 95 -0.84 6.67 -14.78
C SER A 95 -0.10 7.23 -16.00
N ASN A 96 1.24 7.17 -15.97
CA ASN A 96 2.08 7.41 -17.15
C ASN A 96 1.98 6.26 -18.19
N GLU A 97 1.63 5.04 -17.77
CA GLU A 97 1.48 3.84 -18.60
C GLU A 97 0.27 3.02 -18.13
N VAL A 98 -0.80 2.96 -18.94
CA VAL A 98 -2.09 2.38 -18.50
C VAL A 98 -2.12 0.85 -18.62
N THR A 99 -1.25 0.26 -19.44
CA THR A 99 -1.21 -1.19 -19.70
C THR A 99 -0.96 -1.98 -18.41
N ASP A 100 -1.88 -2.89 -18.08
CA ASP A 100 -1.85 -3.75 -16.89
C ASP A 100 -1.66 -3.00 -15.55
N TRP A 101 -2.15 -1.76 -15.49
CA TRP A 101 -1.95 -0.90 -14.32
C TRP A 101 -2.47 -1.51 -13.02
N ASP A 102 -3.68 -2.08 -13.03
CA ASP A 102 -4.30 -2.70 -11.86
C ASP A 102 -3.40 -3.77 -11.21
N THR A 103 -2.76 -4.57 -12.07
CA THR A 103 -1.83 -5.63 -11.69
C THR A 103 -0.52 -5.07 -11.17
N ARG A 104 0.06 -4.07 -11.86
CA ARG A 104 1.30 -3.41 -11.40
C ARG A 104 1.08 -2.71 -10.06
N PHE A 105 -0.01 -1.97 -9.93
CA PHE A 105 -0.43 -1.32 -8.70
C PHE A 105 -0.56 -2.31 -7.54
N ALA A 106 -1.25 -3.44 -7.77
CA ALA A 106 -1.40 -4.47 -6.76
C ALA A 106 -0.06 -5.09 -6.32
N ILE A 107 0.85 -5.34 -7.27
CA ILE A 107 2.19 -5.86 -6.98
C ILE A 107 3.02 -4.83 -6.21
N ILE A 108 2.98 -3.55 -6.59
CA ILE A 108 3.69 -2.48 -5.88
C ILE A 108 3.20 -2.37 -4.44
N CYS A 109 1.88 -2.35 -4.22
CA CYS A 109 1.30 -2.33 -2.88
C CYS A 109 1.75 -3.54 -2.05
N TRP A 110 1.72 -4.74 -2.65
CA TRP A 110 2.20 -5.97 -2.00
C TRP A 110 3.68 -5.87 -1.60
N CYS A 111 4.54 -5.38 -2.50
CA CYS A 111 5.97 -5.22 -2.24
C CYS A 111 6.26 -4.16 -1.16
N LEU A 112 5.54 -3.04 -1.17
CA LEU A 112 5.66 -1.98 -0.16
C LEU A 112 5.30 -2.50 1.23
N TRP A 113 4.14 -3.17 1.36
CA TRP A 113 3.76 -3.80 2.63
C TRP A 113 4.72 -4.92 3.03
N GLY A 114 5.14 -5.76 2.09
CA GLY A 114 6.09 -6.86 2.30
C GLY A 114 7.42 -6.39 2.88
N ARG A 115 7.87 -5.16 2.58
CA ARG A 115 9.04 -4.56 3.23
C ARG A 115 8.83 -4.32 4.73
N ARG A 116 7.65 -3.88 5.15
CA ARG A 116 7.32 -3.59 6.57
C ARG A 116 7.28 -4.84 7.43
N ILE A 117 6.72 -5.91 6.89
CA ILE A 117 6.58 -7.17 7.62
C ILE A 117 7.82 -8.06 7.54
N ARG A 118 8.79 -7.74 6.68
CA ARG A 118 10.01 -8.55 6.51
C ARG A 118 10.73 -8.74 7.83
N ASP A 119 10.95 -7.66 8.55
CA ASP A 119 11.68 -7.69 9.81
C ASP A 119 10.90 -8.50 10.85
N PHE A 120 9.57 -8.34 10.92
CA PHE A 120 8.71 -9.14 11.79
C PHE A 120 8.83 -10.65 11.53
N PHE A 121 8.81 -11.09 10.27
CA PHE A 121 8.94 -12.51 9.92
C PHE A 121 10.37 -13.04 10.06
N THR A 122 11.39 -12.18 9.95
CA THR A 122 12.79 -12.58 10.19
C THR A 122 13.20 -12.52 11.66
N SER A 123 12.56 -11.67 12.47
CA SER A 123 12.85 -11.48 13.90
C SER A 123 12.04 -12.42 14.79
N SER A 124 10.96 -13.01 14.28
CA SER A 124 10.27 -14.09 14.98
C SER A 124 11.05 -15.40 14.85
N LEU A 125 11.64 -15.79 15.98
CA LEU A 125 11.86 -17.15 16.50
C LEU A 125 11.08 -18.29 15.79
N TRP A 126 11.43 -18.58 14.53
CA TRP A 126 11.06 -19.79 13.80
C TRP A 126 12.32 -20.40 13.17
N LYS A 127 13.28 -20.72 14.04
CA LYS A 127 14.14 -21.91 13.90
C LYS A 127 13.67 -22.93 14.91
#